data_AF-A0A8S3I7J7-F1
#
_entry.id   AF-A0A8S3I7J7-F1
#
_cell.length_a   1.000
_cell.length_b   1.000
_cell.length_c   1.000
_cell.angle_alpha   90.00
_cell.angle_beta   90.00
_cell.angle_gamma   90.00
#
_symmetry.space_group_name_H-M   'P 1'
#
loop_
_entity.id
_entity.type
_entity.pdbx_description
1 polymer ?
#
loop_
_entity_poly.entity_id
_entity_poly.type
_entity_poly.pdbx_seq_one_letter_code
_entity_poly.pdbx_strand_id
1 'polypeptide(L)' 'MTLMCQTHRHVDNITFENGNMVNCFLEYWRSSGHQRIGFLYGRYEIYDGVPLGVRAVVAAIYEPPQETSKDSVQL' A
#
# COMPACT_ATOMS: atom_id res chain seq x y z
N MET A 1 -14.16 28.78 1.11
CA MET A 1 -14.32 27.37 0.66
C MET A 1 -14.33 26.51 1.92
N THR A 2 -15.31 25.62 2.07
CA THR A 2 -15.42 24.75 3.25
C THR A 2 -15.10 23.31 2.84
N LEU A 3 -14.20 22.64 3.55
CA LEU A 3 -13.86 21.24 3.31
C LEU A 3 -14.96 20.33 3.88
N MET A 4 -15.34 19.31 3.12
CA MET A 4 -16.31 18.28 3.52
C MET A 4 -15.67 16.90 3.42
N CYS A 5 -16.15 15.96 4.22
CA CYS A 5 -15.71 14.57 4.17
C CYS A 5 -16.03 13.95 2.80
N GLN A 6 -15.10 13.18 2.26
CA GLN A 6 -15.29 12.49 0.99
C GLN A 6 -16.22 11.29 1.17
N THR A 7 -17.35 11.29 0.47
CA THR A 7 -18.40 10.24 0.59
C THR A 7 -18.10 8.99 -0.23
N HIS A 8 -17.10 9.04 -1.13
CA HIS A 8 -16.75 7.98 -2.06
C HIS A 8 -15.27 7.58 -1.90
N ARG A 9 -14.93 6.34 -2.22
CA ARG A 9 -13.55 5.84 -2.36
C ARG A 9 -13.43 5.05 -3.67
N HIS A 10 -12.28 5.13 -4.32
CA HIS A 10 -12.05 4.43 -5.59
C HIS A 10 -11.78 2.94 -5.44
N VAL A 11 -11.34 2.49 -4.26
CA VAL A 11 -10.99 1.10 -3.96
C VAL A 11 -11.56 0.76 -2.59
N ASP A 12 -12.26 -0.36 -2.50
CA ASP A 12 -12.92 -0.84 -1.28
C ASP A 12 -12.07 -1.82 -0.50
N ASN A 13 -11.20 -2.56 -1.19
CA ASN A 13 -10.37 -3.58 -0.58
C ASN A 13 -8.98 -3.65 -1.20
N ILE A 14 -7.96 -3.91 -0.38
CA ILE A 14 -6.61 -4.23 -0.83
C ILE A 14 -6.30 -5.65 -0.35
N THR A 15 -5.87 -6.51 -1.27
CA THR A 15 -5.43 -7.88 -0.96
C THR A 15 -4.06 -8.12 -1.56
N PHE A 16 -3.18 -8.78 -0.80
CA PHE A 16 -1.86 -9.18 -1.28
C PHE A 16 -1.94 -10.61 -1.83
N GLU A 17 -1.40 -10.85 -3.02
CA GLU A 17 -1.37 -12.20 -3.63
C GLU A 17 -0.54 -13.18 -2.78
N ASN A 18 0.49 -12.68 -2.11
CA ASN A 18 1.37 -13.47 -1.26
C ASN A 18 1.76 -12.69 0.00
N GLY A 19 1.40 -13.20 1.18
CA GLY A 19 1.75 -12.57 2.46
C GLY A 19 3.25 -12.39 2.69
N ASN A 20 4.09 -13.20 2.05
CA ASN A 20 5.55 -13.09 2.16
C ASN A 20 6.08 -11.76 1.61
N MET A 21 5.42 -11.15 0.61
CA MET A 21 5.88 -9.87 0.06
C MET A 21 5.83 -8.75 1.11
N VAL A 22 4.81 -8.77 1.97
CA VAL A 22 4.68 -7.82 3.08
C VAL A 22 5.75 -8.09 4.13
N ASN A 23 6.04 -9.36 4.42
CA ASN A 23 7.09 -9.72 5.37
C ASN A 23 8.47 -9.23 4.91
N CYS A 24 8.84 -9.45 3.65
CA CYS A 24 10.09 -8.95 3.09
C CYS A 24 10.19 -7.42 3.17
N PHE A 25 9.08 -6.70 2.92
CA PHE A 25 9.05 -5.24 3.07
C PHE A 25 9.24 -4.81 4.55
N LEU A 26 8.61 -5.51 5.50
CA LEU A 26 8.71 -5.21 6.93
C LEU A 26 10.07 -5.56 7.55
N GLU A 27 10.84 -6.48 6.96
CA GLU A 27 12.17 -6.86 7.44
C GLU A 27 13.14 -5.66 7.50
N TYR A 28 13.02 -4.70 6.57
CA TYR A 28 13.82 -3.49 6.60
C TYR A 28 13.59 -2.67 7.87
N TRP A 29 12.33 -2.46 8.23
CA TRP A 29 11.98 -1.73 9.45
C TRP A 29 12.41 -2.50 10.70
N ARG A 30 12.22 -3.83 10.72
CA ARG A 30 12.63 -4.68 11.86
C ARG A 30 14.14 -4.66 12.12
N SER A 31 14.94 -4.54 11.07
CA SER A 31 16.40 -4.53 11.18
C SER A 31 17.00 -3.15 11.45
N SER A 32 16.48 -2.10 10.80
CA SER A 32 17.05 -0.75 10.87
C SER A 32 16.33 0.20 11.84
N GLY A 33 15.03 -0.03 12.09
CA GLY A 33 14.16 0.93 12.76
C GLY A 33 13.86 2.20 11.95
N HIS A 34 14.25 2.26 10.68
CA HIS A 34 13.95 3.36 9.77
C HIS A 34 12.66 3.10 8.98
N GLN A 35 11.98 4.18 8.60
CA GLN A 35 10.81 4.12 7.74
C GLN A 35 11.19 3.63 6.33
N ARG A 36 10.21 3.10 5.62
CA ARG A 36 10.38 2.58 4.25
C ARG A 36 9.11 2.83 3.45
N ILE A 37 9.26 3.21 2.19
CA ILE A 37 8.14 3.34 1.26
C ILE A 37 8.33 2.43 0.04
N GLY A 38 7.21 2.00 -0.54
CA GLY A 38 7.17 1.19 -1.74
C GLY A 38 5.91 1.46 -2.54
N PHE A 39 6.02 1.25 -3.86
CA PHE A 39 4.92 1.34 -4.80
C PHE A 39 4.27 -0.03 -4.96
N LEU A 40 2.95 -0.07 -4.87
CA LEU A 40 2.17 -1.30 -5.05
C LEU A 40 1.94 -1.53 -6.53
N TYR A 41 2.40 -2.67 -7.04
CA TYR A 41 2.15 -3.13 -8.40
C TYR A 41 1.18 -4.30 -8.37
N GLY A 42 0.19 -4.27 -9.26
CA GLY A 42 -0.88 -5.24 -9.24
C GLY A 42 -1.99 -4.88 -10.22
N ARG A 43 -3.20 -5.35 -9.92
CA ARG A 43 -4.37 -5.18 -10.79
C ARG A 43 -5.63 -4.91 -9.99
N TYR A 44 -6.61 -4.28 -10.63
CA TYR A 44 -7.93 -4.10 -10.06
C TYR A 44 -8.85 -5.26 -10.46
N GLU A 45 -9.68 -5.69 -9.52
CA GLU A 45 -10.69 -6.74 -9.69
C GLU A 45 -12.03 -6.29 -9.13
N ILE A 46 -13.10 -6.94 -9.57
CA ILE A 46 -14.43 -6.80 -8.96
C ILE A 46 -14.41 -7.41 -7.56
N TYR A 47 -15.02 -6.72 -6.61
CA TYR A 47 -15.12 -7.13 -5.22
C TYR A 47 -16.58 -7.29 -4.80
N ASP A 48 -17.01 -8.54 -4.62
CA ASP A 48 -18.39 -8.88 -4.28
C ASP A 48 -18.77 -8.59 -2.81
N GLY A 49 -17.82 -8.15 -1.98
CA GLY A 49 -18.08 -7.83 -0.57
C GLY A 49 -18.89 -6.55 -0.37
N VAL A 50 -18.99 -5.70 -1.40
CA VAL A 50 -19.87 -4.52 -1.43
C VAL A 50 -20.46 -4.34 -2.85
N PRO A 51 -21.65 -3.71 -2.99
CA PRO A 51 -22.21 -3.44 -4.32
C PRO A 51 -21.28 -2.58 -5.18
N LEU A 52 -21.00 -3.03 -6.40
CA LEU A 52 -20.07 -2.38 -7.35
C LEU A 52 -18.65 -2.18 -6.78
N GLY A 53 -18.23 -3.05 -5.86
CA GLY A 53 -16.95 -2.93 -5.18
C GLY A 53 -15.75 -3.14 -6.10
N VAL A 54 -14.68 -2.42 -5.81
CA VAL A 54 -13.38 -2.58 -6.48
C VAL A 54 -12.33 -3.03 -5.46
N ARG A 55 -11.58 -4.09 -5.80
CA ARG A 55 -10.43 -4.56 -5.02
C ARG A 55 -9.14 -4.36 -5.79
N ALA A 56 -8.11 -3.82 -5.14
CA ALA A 56 -6.74 -3.85 -5.63
C ALA A 56 -6.05 -5.12 -5.15
N VAL A 57 -5.61 -5.95 -6.09
CA VAL A 57 -4.81 -7.15 -5.83
C VAL A 57 -3.36 -6.81 -6.11
N VAL A 58 -2.54 -6.81 -5.05
CA VAL A 58 -1.11 -6.45 -5.09
C VAL A 58 -0.29 -7.70 -5.40
N ALA A 59 0.45 -7.65 -6.50
CA ALA A 59 1.34 -8.71 -6.96
C ALA A 59 2.79 -8.47 -6.52
N ALA A 60 3.23 -7.22 -6.41
CA ALA A 60 4.59 -6.87 -6.00
C ALA A 60 4.65 -5.49 -5.32
N ILE A 61 5.69 -5.27 -4.53
CA ILE A 61 6.04 -3.98 -3.93
C ILE A 61 7.40 -3.58 -4.49
N TYR A 62 7.47 -2.43 -5.17
CA TYR A 62 8.71 -1.88 -5.69
C TYR A 62 9.21 -0.76 -4.78
N GLU A 63 10.46 -0.84 -4.33
CA GLU A 63 11.06 0.17 -3.46
C GLU A 63 11.95 1.09 -4.28
N PRO A 64 11.59 2.36 -4.47
CA PRO A 64 12.47 3.31 -5.13
C PRO A 64 13.71 3.59 -4.25
N PRO A 65 14.82 4.10 -4.84
CA PRO A 65 15.89 4.73 -4.09
C PRO A 65 15.30 5.77 -3.14
N GLN A 66 15.70 5.72 -1.87
CA GLN A 66 15.12 6.55 -0.83
C GLN A 66 16.12 6.79 0.31
N GLU A 67 16.18 8.03 0.80
CA GLU A 67 16.88 8.39 2.03
C GLU A 67 15.91 8.23 3.21
N THR A 68 16.21 7.32 4.12
CA THR A 68 15.30 6.93 5.21
C THR A 68 15.83 7.34 6.57
N SER A 69 14.96 7.88 7.42
CA SER A 69 15.20 8.11 8.84
C SER A 69 14.14 7.40 9.69
N LYS A 70 14.18 7.58 11.01
CA LYS A 70 13.16 7.03 11.93
C LYS A 70 11.77 7.64 11.72
N ASP A 71 11.71 8.89 11.26
CA ASP A 71 10.48 9.68 11.23
C ASP A 71 10.18 10.28 9.85
N SER A 72 11.08 10.10 8.87
CA SER A 72 10.95 10.67 7.52
C SER A 72 11.54 9.76 6.44
N VAL A 73 11.05 9.94 5.22
CA VAL A 73 11.62 9.35 4.01
C VAL A 73 11.67 10.44 2.92
N GLN A 74 12.77 10.49 2.18
CA GLN A 74 12.94 11.33 1.00
C GLN A 74 13.25 10.45 -0.21
N LEU A 75 12.66 10.80 -1.37
CA LEU A 75 12.84 10.11 -2.65
C LEU A 75 13.81 10.88 -3.55
#